data_AF-A0A8T1T5I4-F1
#
_entry.id   AF-A0A8T1T5I4-F1
#
_cell.length_a   1.000
_cell.length_b   1.000
_cell.length_c   1.000
_cell.angle_alpha   90.00
_cell.angle_beta   90.00
_cell.angle_gamma   90.00
#
_symmetry.space_group_name_H-M   'P 1'
#
loop_
_entity.id
_entity.type
_entity.pdbx_description
1 polymer ?
#
loop_
_entity_poly.entity_id
_entity_poly.type
_entity_poly.pdbx_seq_one_letter_code
_entity_poly.pdbx_strand_id
1 'polypeptide(L)'
;MGGMWSGGSAPRGGSWPRGEVATATAQPVCDCPCSRRRLVLGEMERAVAAAEFNILLATDSYKVTHYKQYPPNTSKVYSYFECREKKTENSRLKKVKYEETVFYGLQYILNKYLKGKVITKEKIQEAKEVYREHFQDDVFNEKGWSYILEKYEGHLPIEVKAVPEGSVIPRGNVLFTVENTDPECYWLTNWVETILVQSWYPITVATNSREQKKILAKYLLATSGSLEGLEYKLHDFGYRGVSSQETAGIGASAHLVNFKGTDTVAGIALIKKYYGTKDPVPGYSIPAAEHSTITAWGKDHEKDAFEHIVTQFSSVPVSVVSDSYDIYNACEKIWGEDLRHLIVSRSPKAPLIIRPDSGNPLDTVLKVLEILGKKFPVVENAKGYKVLPPYIRVIQGDGVDINTLQEIVEGMKKNKWSIENVSFGSGGALLQKLTRDLLNCSFKCSYVVTNGLGVNVFKDPVADPNKRSKKGRLSLHRTPNGDFVTLEEGKGDLEEYGHDLLHTVFKNGKVMKSYSFDEVRKNARLKDSELEVAPH
;
A
#
# COMPACT_ATOMS: atom_id res chain seq x y z
N MET A 1 -23.97 -59.50 -34.97
CA MET A 1 -23.30 -60.02 -36.18
C MET A 1 -21.87 -59.51 -36.11
N GLY A 2 -20.81 -60.25 -35.76
CA GLY A 2 -20.51 -61.67 -35.93
C GLY A 2 -19.26 -61.76 -36.80
N GLY A 3 -18.10 -62.14 -36.24
CA GLY A 3 -16.84 -62.26 -36.99
C GLY A 3 -15.57 -62.45 -36.16
N MET A 4 -15.56 -63.42 -35.23
CA MET A 4 -14.36 -64.07 -34.68
C MET A 4 -13.85 -65.15 -35.65
N TRP A 5 -12.54 -65.43 -35.70
CA TRP A 5 -11.87 -66.76 -35.86
C TRP A 5 -10.39 -66.57 -35.43
N SER A 6 -9.91 -67.05 -34.26
CA SER A 6 -9.42 -68.40 -33.86
C SER A 6 -8.11 -68.83 -34.55
N GLY A 7 -7.10 -69.47 -33.93
CA GLY A 7 -6.95 -70.03 -32.58
C GLY A 7 -5.69 -70.93 -32.43
N GLY A 8 -5.43 -71.42 -31.21
CA GLY A 8 -4.63 -72.63 -30.84
C GLY A 8 -3.10 -72.48 -30.70
N SER A 9 -2.36 -73.12 -29.79
CA SER A 9 -2.64 -74.19 -28.80
C SER A 9 -1.39 -74.41 -27.91
N ALA A 10 -1.57 -74.77 -26.63
CA ALA A 10 -0.54 -75.30 -25.68
C ALA A 10 -0.19 -76.78 -26.01
N PRO A 11 0.69 -77.59 -25.30
CA PRO A 11 1.09 -77.50 -23.87
C PRO A 11 2.45 -78.17 -23.41
N ARG A 12 2.71 -78.18 -22.07
CA ARG A 12 3.55 -79.13 -21.23
C ARG A 12 5.09 -79.20 -21.52
N GLY A 13 6.04 -79.43 -20.61
CA GLY A 13 6.15 -79.81 -19.19
C GLY A 13 7.58 -80.36 -18.89
N GLY A 14 8.05 -80.27 -17.63
CA GLY A 14 9.26 -80.94 -17.08
C GLY A 14 10.61 -80.25 -17.37
N SER A 15 11.70 -80.32 -16.58
CA SER A 15 12.06 -80.92 -15.29
C SER A 15 13.51 -80.42 -14.96
N TRP A 16 13.83 -80.16 -13.69
CA TRP A 16 15.19 -79.80 -13.19
C TRP A 16 16.15 -81.03 -13.20
N PRO A 17 17.50 -80.90 -13.23
CA PRO A 17 18.27 -80.64 -12.00
C PRO A 17 19.60 -79.83 -12.15
N ARG A 18 20.23 -79.65 -10.98
CA ARG A 18 21.33 -78.76 -10.57
C ARG A 18 22.71 -79.11 -11.17
N GLY A 19 23.56 -78.10 -11.25
CA GLY A 19 25.03 -78.23 -11.30
C GLY A 19 25.69 -76.94 -10.80
N GLU A 20 26.41 -77.03 -9.69
CA GLU A 20 27.25 -75.97 -9.09
C GLU A 20 28.47 -75.67 -9.95
N VAL A 21 28.99 -74.44 -9.89
CA VAL A 21 30.33 -74.08 -9.35
C VAL A 21 30.65 -72.61 -9.68
N ALA A 22 31.25 -71.95 -8.70
CA ALA A 22 31.64 -70.55 -8.59
C ALA A 22 32.51 -69.99 -9.73
N THR A 23 32.42 -68.68 -9.98
CA THR A 23 33.45 -67.67 -9.62
C THR A 23 33.08 -66.28 -10.14
N ALA A 24 33.54 -65.28 -9.40
CA ALA A 24 33.22 -63.86 -9.52
C ALA A 24 33.65 -63.21 -10.83
N THR A 25 32.85 -62.26 -11.32
CA THR A 25 33.34 -61.11 -12.08
C THR A 25 32.59 -59.85 -11.66
N ALA A 26 33.35 -58.88 -11.18
CA ALA A 26 32.89 -57.54 -10.85
C ALA A 26 32.53 -56.78 -12.12
N GLN A 27 31.43 -56.03 -12.10
CA GLN A 27 31.12 -54.98 -13.08
C GLN A 27 31.32 -53.60 -12.44
N PRO A 28 31.91 -52.63 -13.14
CA PRO A 28 32.29 -51.35 -12.57
C PRO A 28 31.08 -50.41 -12.47
N VAL A 29 30.86 -49.84 -11.28
CA VAL A 29 29.96 -48.70 -11.09
C VAL A 29 30.69 -47.47 -11.63
N CYS A 30 30.18 -46.90 -12.71
CA CYS A 30 30.71 -45.66 -13.29
C CYS A 30 30.31 -44.48 -12.38
N ASP A 31 31.27 -43.92 -11.66
CA ASP A 31 31.12 -42.69 -10.87
C ASP A 31 30.93 -41.49 -11.82
N CYS A 32 29.69 -41.07 -12.02
CA CYS A 32 29.36 -39.89 -12.83
C CYS A 32 29.20 -38.65 -11.93
N PRO A 33 29.97 -37.56 -12.13
CA PRO A 33 29.89 -36.33 -11.31
C PRO A 33 28.55 -35.57 -11.40
N CYS A 34 27.63 -35.98 -12.28
CA CYS A 34 26.35 -35.30 -12.51
C CYS A 34 25.29 -35.60 -11.44
N SER A 35 25.33 -36.76 -10.77
CA SER A 35 24.31 -37.14 -9.77
C SER A 35 24.50 -36.43 -8.43
N ARG A 36 25.76 -36.17 -8.02
CA ARG A 36 26.08 -35.38 -6.81
C ARG A 36 25.81 -33.88 -6.99
N ARG A 37 25.93 -33.33 -8.22
CA ARG A 37 25.58 -31.93 -8.48
C ARG A 37 24.08 -31.63 -8.37
N ARG A 38 23.20 -32.60 -8.66
CA ARG A 38 21.74 -32.39 -8.57
C ARG A 38 21.21 -32.29 -7.14
N LEU A 39 21.83 -33.00 -6.19
CA LEU A 39 21.47 -32.93 -4.77
C LEU A 39 21.98 -31.63 -4.12
N VAL A 40 23.20 -31.19 -4.45
CA VAL A 40 23.77 -29.93 -3.96
C VAL A 40 23.06 -28.71 -4.56
N LEU A 41 22.62 -28.79 -5.82
CA LEU A 41 21.80 -27.74 -6.44
C LEU A 41 20.38 -27.69 -5.89
N GLY A 42 19.75 -28.82 -5.54
CA GLY A 42 18.40 -28.83 -4.94
C GLY A 42 18.36 -28.29 -3.50
N GLU A 43 19.45 -28.43 -2.74
CA GLU A 43 19.61 -27.82 -1.41
C GLU A 43 20.03 -26.34 -1.50
N MET A 44 20.88 -25.97 -2.48
CA MET A 44 21.16 -24.56 -2.78
C MET A 44 19.95 -23.82 -3.36
N GLU A 45 19.12 -24.44 -4.20
CA GLU A 45 17.91 -23.83 -4.77
C GLU A 45 16.81 -23.63 -3.72
N ARG A 46 16.79 -24.44 -2.66
CA ARG A 46 15.96 -24.17 -1.47
C ARG A 46 16.55 -23.11 -0.55
N ALA A 47 17.88 -22.96 -0.52
CA ALA A 47 18.57 -21.90 0.24
C ALA A 47 18.59 -20.53 -0.49
N VAL A 48 18.38 -20.51 -1.82
CA VAL A 48 18.27 -19.29 -2.65
C VAL A 48 16.80 -18.85 -2.81
N ALA A 49 15.85 -19.61 -2.24
CA ALA A 49 14.42 -19.31 -2.25
C ALA A 49 14.09 -18.14 -1.30
N ALA A 50 14.34 -16.92 -1.77
CA ALA A 50 14.29 -15.65 -1.04
C ALA A 50 15.33 -15.57 0.08
N ALA A 51 16.23 -14.59 0.03
CA ALA A 51 17.02 -14.24 1.21
C ALA A 51 16.05 -14.04 2.39
N GLU A 52 16.12 -14.94 3.38
CA GLU A 52 15.15 -14.98 4.45
C GLU A 52 15.32 -13.71 5.29
N PHE A 53 14.24 -12.92 5.44
CA PHE A 53 14.30 -11.68 6.22
C PHE A 53 14.85 -11.94 7.63
N ASN A 54 15.91 -11.22 8.01
CA ASN A 54 16.52 -11.28 9.33
C ASN A 54 16.22 -10.00 10.12
N ILE A 55 15.34 -10.10 11.14
CA ILE A 55 14.94 -8.96 11.98
C ILE A 55 16.11 -8.35 12.78
N LEU A 56 17.15 -9.14 13.03
CA LEU A 56 18.37 -8.67 13.69
C LEU A 56 19.20 -7.75 12.78
N LEU A 57 18.93 -7.72 11.47
CA LEU A 57 19.57 -6.82 10.50
C LEU A 57 18.63 -5.71 10.01
N ALA A 58 17.39 -5.66 10.54
CA ALA A 58 16.32 -4.75 10.10
C ALA A 58 16.11 -3.58 11.07
N THR A 59 17.21 -3.01 11.56
CA THR A 59 17.22 -1.85 12.46
C THR A 59 18.28 -0.86 12.00
N ASP A 60 18.14 0.40 12.39
CA ASP A 60 19.24 1.34 12.24
C ASP A 60 20.44 0.93 13.11
N SER A 61 21.66 1.03 12.59
CA SER A 61 22.88 0.53 13.25
C SER A 61 23.05 1.03 14.69
N TYR A 62 22.81 2.31 14.97
CA TYR A 62 22.96 2.87 16.32
C TYR A 62 22.12 2.13 17.38
N LYS A 63 20.96 1.57 17.01
CA LYS A 63 20.08 0.80 17.90
C LYS A 63 20.71 -0.50 18.40
N VAL A 64 21.67 -1.05 17.65
CA VAL A 64 22.47 -2.23 18.06
C VAL A 64 23.17 -2.00 19.40
N THR A 65 23.54 -0.75 19.68
CA THR A 65 24.30 -0.36 20.87
C THR A 65 23.42 0.14 22.02
N HIS A 66 22.12 0.38 21.80
CA HIS A 66 21.25 1.06 22.77
C HIS A 66 21.03 0.28 24.06
N TYR A 67 21.13 -1.06 24.04
CA TYR A 67 20.99 -1.87 25.25
C TYR A 67 22.03 -1.49 26.33
N LYS A 68 23.22 -1.01 25.93
CA LYS A 68 24.28 -0.50 26.81
C LYS A 68 24.06 0.95 27.28
N GLN A 69 23.08 1.67 26.72
CA GLN A 69 22.88 3.11 26.95
C GLN A 69 21.70 3.42 27.86
N TYR A 70 20.69 2.55 27.89
CA TYR A 70 19.58 2.72 28.82
C TYR A 70 20.10 2.73 30.28
N PRO A 71 19.42 3.46 31.20
CA PRO A 71 19.80 3.46 32.59
C PRO A 71 19.89 2.03 33.14
N PRO A 72 20.90 1.71 33.98
CA PRO A 72 20.97 0.44 34.68
C PRO A 72 19.65 0.15 35.43
N ASN A 73 19.29 -1.13 35.56
CA ASN A 73 18.05 -1.59 36.19
C ASN A 73 16.76 -1.09 35.52
N THR A 74 16.79 -0.81 34.21
CA THR A 74 15.59 -0.56 33.42
C THR A 74 14.90 -1.88 33.08
N SER A 75 13.64 -2.03 33.50
CA SER A 75 12.82 -3.23 33.26
C SER A 75 11.68 -3.01 32.26
N LYS A 76 11.36 -1.77 31.93
CA LYS A 76 10.37 -1.45 30.90
C LYS A 76 10.77 -0.23 30.11
N VAL A 77 10.58 -0.34 28.80
CA VAL A 77 10.58 0.79 27.86
C VAL A 77 9.24 0.74 27.14
N TYR A 78 8.51 1.85 27.21
CA TYR A 78 7.23 2.06 26.55
C TYR A 78 7.35 3.24 25.60
N SER A 79 6.98 2.98 24.36
CA SER A 79 7.06 3.93 23.26
C SER A 79 5.74 4.02 22.51
N TYR A 80 5.58 5.10 21.75
CA TYR A 80 4.36 5.38 21.01
C TYR A 80 4.67 5.97 19.64
N PHE A 81 3.70 5.88 18.73
CA PHE A 81 3.72 6.48 17.41
C PHE A 81 2.58 7.50 17.25
N GLU A 82 2.89 8.62 16.61
CA GLU A 82 1.91 9.65 16.24
C GLU A 82 2.29 10.30 14.89
N CYS A 83 1.30 10.88 14.22
CA CYS A 83 1.52 11.89 13.18
C CYS A 83 1.46 13.27 13.86
N ARG A 84 2.60 13.90 14.12
CA ARG A 84 2.68 15.07 15.01
C ARG A 84 1.90 16.27 14.48
N GLU A 85 1.41 17.08 15.39
CA GLU A 85 0.91 18.40 15.05
C GLU A 85 2.09 19.37 14.80
N LYS A 86 2.00 20.19 13.76
CA LYS A 86 2.93 21.28 13.48
C LYS A 86 2.21 22.61 13.69
N LYS A 87 2.53 23.31 14.78
CA LYS A 87 1.88 24.56 15.20
C LYS A 87 2.37 25.79 14.44
N THR A 88 3.59 25.73 13.88
CA THR A 88 4.27 26.90 13.27
C THR A 88 4.36 26.87 11.74
N GLU A 89 3.51 26.12 11.04
CA GLU A 89 3.49 26.26 9.58
C GLU A 89 2.92 27.63 9.20
N ASN A 90 3.70 28.42 8.44
CA ASN A 90 3.20 29.54 7.64
C ASN A 90 2.19 28.98 6.63
N SER A 91 0.98 28.72 7.11
CA SER A 91 -0.14 28.05 6.44
C SER A 91 -0.71 28.82 5.26
N ARG A 92 -0.04 29.89 4.82
CA ARG A 92 -0.48 30.76 3.72
C ARG A 92 -0.13 30.22 2.32
N LEU A 93 0.66 29.14 2.20
CA LEU A 93 1.14 28.65 0.90
C LEU A 93 0.61 27.27 0.46
N LYS A 94 0.14 26.41 1.38
CA LYS A 94 -0.42 25.10 1.00
C LYS A 94 -1.94 25.21 0.82
N LYS A 95 -2.42 24.90 -0.39
CA LYS A 95 -3.86 24.87 -0.72
C LYS A 95 -4.62 23.76 0.03
N VAL A 96 -3.93 22.68 0.41
CA VAL A 96 -4.51 21.53 1.13
C VAL A 96 -3.74 21.26 2.42
N LYS A 97 -4.47 21.06 3.51
CA LYS A 97 -3.94 20.77 4.85
C LYS A 97 -4.29 19.34 5.26
N TYR A 98 -3.33 18.64 5.87
CA TYR A 98 -3.51 17.30 6.42
C TYR A 98 -3.81 17.38 7.92
N GLU A 99 -5.05 17.67 8.29
CA GLU A 99 -5.47 17.85 9.69
C GLU A 99 -5.71 16.51 10.40
N GLU A 100 -6.08 15.49 9.63
CA GLU A 100 -6.33 14.12 10.08
C GLU A 100 -5.59 13.12 9.20
N THR A 101 -5.45 11.89 9.72
CA THR A 101 -4.68 10.82 9.09
C THR A 101 -5.46 9.52 9.10
N VAL A 102 -5.34 8.74 8.03
CA VAL A 102 -5.90 7.39 7.95
C VAL A 102 -4.86 6.42 8.48
N PHE A 103 -5.14 5.77 9.61
CA PHE A 103 -4.25 4.75 10.16
C PHE A 103 -4.38 3.43 9.37
N TYR A 104 -3.33 3.02 8.65
CA TYR A 104 -3.34 1.82 7.82
C TYR A 104 -1.93 1.25 7.65
N GLY A 105 -1.81 -0.07 7.55
CA GLY A 105 -0.58 -0.77 7.16
C GLY A 105 0.22 -1.42 8.29
N LEU A 106 -0.19 -1.27 9.55
CA LEU A 106 0.50 -1.90 10.68
C LEU A 106 0.36 -3.44 10.63
N GLN A 107 -0.82 -3.95 10.33
CA GLN A 107 -1.14 -5.37 10.21
C GLN A 107 -0.27 -6.08 9.18
N TYR A 108 0.07 -5.41 8.07
CA TYR A 108 1.06 -5.91 7.11
C TYR A 108 2.42 -6.16 7.79
N ILE A 109 2.93 -5.15 8.51
CA ILE A 109 4.24 -5.22 9.19
C ILE A 109 4.22 -6.32 10.26
N LEU A 110 3.17 -6.35 11.10
CA LEU A 110 3.01 -7.36 12.15
C LEU A 110 3.05 -8.78 11.58
N ASN A 111 2.31 -9.03 10.48
CA ASN A 111 2.22 -10.34 9.88
C ASN A 111 3.44 -10.74 9.06
N LYS A 112 4.09 -9.80 8.37
CA LYS A 112 5.22 -10.14 7.50
C LYS A 112 6.52 -10.26 8.28
N TYR A 113 6.72 -9.42 9.29
CA TYR A 113 8.05 -9.21 9.87
C TYR A 113 8.18 -9.54 11.35
N LEU A 114 7.09 -9.49 12.12
CA LEU A 114 7.19 -9.56 13.59
C LEU A 114 6.59 -10.84 14.19
N LYS A 115 5.59 -11.45 13.54
CA LYS A 115 4.91 -12.64 14.09
C LYS A 115 5.72 -13.92 13.91
N GLY A 116 5.48 -14.86 14.82
CA GLY A 116 6.08 -16.19 14.78
C GLY A 116 7.52 -16.22 15.28
N LYS A 117 8.23 -17.28 14.88
CA LYS A 117 9.65 -17.47 15.17
C LYS A 117 10.49 -16.65 14.20
N VAL A 118 10.86 -15.44 14.63
CA VAL A 118 11.63 -14.48 13.82
C VAL A 118 13.13 -14.51 14.13
N ILE A 119 13.52 -15.21 15.20
CA ILE A 119 14.91 -15.38 15.64
C ILE A 119 15.29 -16.87 15.51
N THR A 120 16.48 -17.13 14.98
CA THR A 120 17.10 -18.46 14.91
C THR A 120 18.59 -18.36 15.26
N LYS A 121 19.26 -19.49 15.49
CA LYS A 121 20.70 -19.50 15.78
C LYS A 121 21.50 -18.92 14.61
N GLU A 122 21.08 -19.25 13.39
CA GLU A 122 21.70 -18.82 12.14
C GLU A 122 21.56 -17.31 11.97
N LYS A 123 20.36 -16.74 12.24
CA LYS A 123 20.13 -15.30 12.20
C LYS A 123 20.94 -14.52 13.24
N ILE A 124 21.14 -15.09 14.43
CA ILE A 124 22.00 -14.50 15.47
C ILE A 124 23.46 -14.49 15.02
N GLN A 125 23.94 -15.62 14.50
CA GLN A 125 25.32 -15.76 14.04
C GLN A 125 25.62 -14.82 12.87
N GLU A 126 24.73 -14.78 11.87
CA GLU A 126 24.84 -13.84 10.74
C GLU A 126 24.88 -12.38 11.22
N ALA A 127 23.96 -11.99 12.10
CA ALA A 127 23.93 -10.62 12.62
C ALA A 127 25.20 -10.26 13.39
N LYS A 128 25.72 -11.20 14.18
CA LYS A 128 26.98 -11.02 14.91
C LYS A 128 28.15 -10.79 13.96
N GLU A 129 28.28 -11.60 12.91
CA GLU A 129 29.34 -11.47 11.91
C GLU A 129 29.24 -10.14 11.15
N VAL A 130 28.03 -9.79 10.66
CA VAL A 130 27.78 -8.53 9.98
C VAL A 130 28.12 -7.34 10.88
N TYR A 131 27.67 -7.36 12.14
CA TYR A 131 27.90 -6.24 13.06
C TYR A 131 29.34 -6.14 13.54
N ARG A 132 30.05 -7.25 13.71
CA ARG A 132 31.48 -7.24 13.99
C ARG A 132 32.24 -6.47 12.92
N GLU A 133 31.98 -6.76 11.65
CA GLU A 133 32.62 -6.05 10.55
C GLU A 133 32.10 -4.60 10.41
N HIS A 134 30.80 -4.38 10.58
CA HIS A 134 30.20 -3.05 10.43
C HIS A 134 30.70 -2.06 11.49
N PHE A 135 30.90 -2.51 12.73
CA PHE A 135 31.37 -1.66 13.84
C PHE A 135 32.87 -1.76 14.09
N GLN A 136 33.55 -2.77 13.54
CA GLN A 136 34.91 -3.14 13.91
C GLN A 136 35.03 -3.35 15.45
N ASP A 137 33.95 -3.85 16.08
CA ASP A 137 33.80 -4.08 17.52
C ASP A 137 32.74 -5.16 17.80
N ASP A 138 32.86 -5.86 18.94
CA ASP A 138 31.91 -6.89 19.39
C ASP A 138 30.73 -6.28 20.18
N VAL A 139 30.08 -5.24 19.64
CA VAL A 139 29.04 -4.48 20.35
C VAL A 139 27.66 -5.17 20.37
N PHE A 140 27.42 -6.12 19.46
CA PHE A 140 26.12 -6.77 19.28
C PHE A 140 25.61 -7.51 20.53
N ASN A 141 24.32 -7.34 20.87
CA ASN A 141 23.69 -7.98 22.04
C ASN A 141 23.34 -9.45 21.80
N GLU A 142 24.33 -10.29 21.49
CA GLU A 142 24.14 -11.72 21.26
C GLU A 142 23.39 -12.41 22.40
N LYS A 143 23.74 -12.09 23.66
CA LYS A 143 23.08 -12.66 24.85
C LYS A 143 21.59 -12.35 24.90
N GLY A 144 21.20 -11.09 24.66
CA GLY A 144 19.80 -10.69 24.65
C GLY A 144 18.99 -11.39 23.55
N TRP A 145 19.57 -11.57 22.37
CA TRP A 145 18.92 -12.31 21.29
C TRP A 145 18.81 -13.81 21.55
N SER A 146 19.87 -14.43 22.08
CA SER A 146 19.85 -15.84 22.49
C SER A 146 18.83 -16.10 23.59
N TYR A 147 18.69 -15.17 24.55
CA TYR A 147 17.65 -15.26 25.58
C TYR A 147 16.24 -15.35 24.99
N ILE A 148 15.92 -14.51 24.00
CA ILE A 148 14.60 -14.56 23.35
C ILE A 148 14.42 -15.86 22.57
N LEU A 149 15.47 -16.34 21.89
CA LEU A 149 15.45 -17.62 21.20
C LEU A 149 15.15 -18.78 22.15
N GLU A 150 15.82 -18.84 23.30
CA GLU A 150 15.71 -19.93 24.27
C GLU A 150 14.41 -19.87 25.08
N LYS A 151 14.04 -18.68 25.58
CA LYS A 151 12.88 -18.52 26.47
C LYS A 151 11.54 -18.44 25.72
N TYR A 152 11.53 -17.83 24.53
CA TYR A 152 10.31 -17.56 23.75
C TYR A 152 10.29 -18.27 22.40
N GLU A 153 11.18 -19.25 22.19
CA GLU A 153 11.31 -19.98 20.92
C GLU A 153 11.50 -19.03 19.72
N GLY A 154 12.13 -17.88 19.94
CA GLY A 154 12.38 -16.85 18.94
C GLY A 154 11.18 -15.95 18.61
N HIS A 155 10.13 -15.95 19.43
CA HIS A 155 9.01 -15.02 19.36
C HIS A 155 9.32 -13.73 20.14
N LEU A 156 8.99 -12.57 19.59
CA LEU A 156 9.29 -11.28 20.22
C LEU A 156 8.42 -11.02 21.46
N PRO A 157 8.98 -10.86 22.68
CA PRO A 157 8.24 -10.53 23.90
C PRO A 157 7.93 -9.02 23.96
N ILE A 158 7.09 -8.57 23.03
CA ILE A 158 6.54 -7.21 22.99
C ILE A 158 5.02 -7.25 22.92
N GLU A 159 4.38 -6.19 23.40
CA GLU A 159 2.98 -5.90 23.20
C GLU A 159 2.84 -4.64 22.36
N VAL A 160 1.96 -4.69 21.35
CA VAL A 160 1.58 -3.53 20.53
C VAL A 160 0.08 -3.30 20.69
N LYS A 161 -0.29 -2.09 21.10
CA LYS A 161 -1.69 -1.64 21.07
C LYS A 161 -1.86 -0.60 19.97
N ALA A 162 -2.94 -0.68 19.20
CA ALA A 162 -3.18 0.24 18.09
C ALA A 162 -4.66 0.59 17.94
N VAL A 163 -4.92 1.79 17.43
CA VAL A 163 -6.26 2.18 16.95
C VAL A 163 -6.67 1.27 15.77
N PRO A 164 -7.96 0.96 15.55
CA PRO A 164 -8.38 0.14 14.42
C PRO A 164 -7.89 0.68 13.08
N GLU A 165 -7.45 -0.20 12.18
CA GLU A 165 -7.06 0.24 10.83
C GLU A 165 -8.26 0.81 10.06
N GLY A 166 -7.99 1.81 9.21
CA GLY A 166 -8.96 2.65 8.55
C GLY A 166 -9.50 3.79 9.43
N SER A 167 -9.18 3.85 10.72
CA SER A 167 -9.59 4.97 11.57
C SER A 167 -8.98 6.28 11.08
N VAL A 168 -9.80 7.31 11.03
CA VAL A 168 -9.41 8.68 10.66
C VAL A 168 -9.19 9.48 11.93
N ILE A 169 -7.93 9.77 12.24
CA ILE A 169 -7.49 10.33 13.53
C ILE A 169 -6.82 11.70 13.31
N PRO A 170 -7.22 12.77 14.03
CA PRO A 170 -6.54 14.06 14.01
C PRO A 170 -5.06 13.95 14.38
N ARG A 171 -4.21 14.77 13.76
CA ARG A 171 -2.77 14.81 14.09
C ARG A 171 -2.55 15.12 15.59
N GLY A 172 -1.40 14.69 16.11
CA GLY A 172 -1.02 14.86 17.51
C GLY A 172 -1.65 13.85 18.48
N ASN A 173 -2.31 12.82 17.94
CA ASN A 173 -2.85 11.71 18.72
C ASN A 173 -2.01 10.44 18.60
N VAL A 174 -2.02 9.63 19.66
CA VAL A 174 -1.39 8.30 19.65
C VAL A 174 -2.14 7.37 18.71
N LEU A 175 -1.42 6.71 17.81
CA LEU A 175 -1.98 5.73 16.86
C LEU A 175 -1.67 4.31 17.29
N PHE A 176 -0.46 4.07 17.79
CA PHE A 176 -0.09 2.80 18.42
C PHE A 176 1.00 2.99 19.46
N THR A 177 1.12 2.01 20.35
CA THR A 177 2.08 1.95 21.45
C THR A 177 2.79 0.61 21.44
N VAL A 178 4.01 0.57 21.95
CA VAL A 178 4.86 -0.63 21.98
C VAL A 178 5.54 -0.68 23.34
N GLU A 179 5.53 -1.85 23.96
CA GLU A 179 6.28 -2.11 25.20
C GLU A 179 6.81 -3.54 25.25
N ASN A 180 7.93 -3.73 25.94
CA ASN A 180 8.43 -5.06 26.26
C ASN A 180 7.56 -5.71 27.34
N THR A 181 7.30 -7.01 27.17
CA THR A 181 6.52 -7.84 28.12
C THR A 181 7.42 -8.65 29.06
N ASP A 182 8.72 -8.69 28.78
CA ASP A 182 9.75 -9.29 29.63
C ASP A 182 10.80 -8.24 30.03
N PRO A 183 11.17 -8.12 31.33
CA PRO A 183 12.17 -7.18 31.81
C PRO A 183 13.53 -7.25 31.12
N GLU A 184 14.01 -8.44 30.73
CA GLU A 184 15.30 -8.63 30.05
C GLU A 184 15.28 -8.11 28.60
N CYS A 185 14.10 -7.77 28.09
CA CYS A 185 13.88 -7.32 26.71
C CYS A 185 13.57 -5.82 26.63
N TYR A 186 13.93 -5.01 27.64
CA TYR A 186 13.69 -3.56 27.65
C TYR A 186 14.24 -2.85 26.39
N TRP A 187 15.36 -3.32 25.85
CA TRP A 187 16.02 -2.76 24.67
C TRP A 187 15.25 -3.04 23.36
N LEU A 188 14.37 -4.04 23.34
CA LEU A 188 13.67 -4.51 22.15
C LEU A 188 12.58 -3.52 21.67
N THR A 189 11.95 -2.79 22.59
CA THR A 189 10.87 -1.82 22.27
C THR A 189 11.29 -0.84 21.18
N ASN A 190 12.49 -0.27 21.30
CA ASN A 190 13.00 0.68 20.32
C ASN A 190 13.89 0.04 19.25
N TRP A 191 14.22 -1.26 19.35
CA TRP A 191 14.81 -2.00 18.23
C TRP A 191 13.84 -2.04 17.05
N VAL A 192 12.58 -2.41 17.30
CA VAL A 192 11.53 -2.52 16.28
C VAL A 192 11.00 -1.16 15.79
N GLU A 193 11.52 -0.05 16.30
CA GLU A 193 11.14 1.30 15.87
C GLU A 193 11.33 1.48 14.37
N THR A 194 12.49 1.13 13.82
CA THR A 194 12.82 1.40 12.41
C THR A 194 11.82 0.75 11.47
N ILE A 195 11.50 -0.52 11.71
CA ILE A 195 10.54 -1.27 10.89
C ILE A 195 9.09 -0.84 11.13
N LEU A 196 8.70 -0.52 12.37
CA LEU A 196 7.35 -0.05 12.67
C LEU A 196 7.11 1.35 12.11
N VAL A 197 8.10 2.24 12.15
CA VAL A 197 7.99 3.61 11.63
C VAL A 197 7.74 3.61 10.12
N GLN A 198 8.15 2.57 9.38
CA GLN A 198 7.82 2.42 7.95
C GLN A 198 6.30 2.42 7.68
N SER A 199 5.45 2.23 8.70
CA SER A 199 4.01 2.47 8.61
C SER A 199 3.65 3.90 8.19
N TRP A 200 4.59 4.86 8.29
CA TRP A 200 4.42 6.20 7.76
C TRP A 200 4.02 6.17 6.28
N TYR A 201 4.55 5.24 5.50
CA TYR A 201 4.31 5.18 4.06
C TYR A 201 2.84 4.85 3.73
N PRO A 202 2.26 3.72 4.18
CA PRO A 202 0.85 3.41 3.94
C PRO A 202 -0.09 4.44 4.60
N ILE A 203 0.23 4.98 5.78
CA ILE A 203 -0.55 6.06 6.42
C ILE A 203 -0.59 7.29 5.50
N THR A 204 0.57 7.73 4.99
CA THR A 204 0.65 8.93 4.16
C THR A 204 -0.02 8.73 2.80
N VAL A 205 0.15 7.58 2.15
CA VAL A 205 -0.54 7.29 0.87
C VAL A 205 -2.05 7.24 1.06
N ALA A 206 -2.55 6.52 2.07
CA ALA A 206 -3.98 6.43 2.35
C ALA A 206 -4.57 7.81 2.69
N THR A 207 -3.85 8.62 3.47
CA THR A 207 -4.26 9.97 3.83
C THR A 207 -4.29 10.91 2.62
N ASN A 208 -3.19 10.97 1.84
CA ASN A 208 -3.11 11.80 0.63
C ASN A 208 -4.15 11.41 -0.42
N SER A 209 -4.39 10.11 -0.58
CA SER A 209 -5.45 9.61 -1.45
C SER A 209 -6.84 10.00 -0.93
N ARG A 210 -7.09 9.95 0.38
CA ARG A 210 -8.38 10.36 0.98
C ARG A 210 -8.63 11.86 0.83
N GLU A 211 -7.61 12.70 1.00
CA GLU A 211 -7.73 14.15 0.78
C GLU A 211 -8.06 14.49 -0.68
N GLN A 212 -7.45 13.77 -1.64
CA GLN A 212 -7.86 13.87 -3.05
C GLN A 212 -9.30 13.41 -3.29
N LYS A 213 -9.77 12.39 -2.55
CA LYS A 213 -11.17 11.95 -2.59
C LYS A 213 -12.12 13.03 -2.07
N LYS A 214 -11.76 13.78 -1.02
CA LYS A 214 -12.56 14.92 -0.53
C LYS A 214 -12.72 16.00 -1.59
N ILE A 215 -11.62 16.37 -2.26
CA ILE A 215 -11.64 17.33 -3.37
C ILE A 215 -12.59 16.83 -4.46
N LEU A 216 -12.39 15.60 -4.94
CA LEU A 216 -13.25 15.01 -5.97
C LEU A 216 -14.73 14.96 -5.55
N ALA A 217 -15.03 14.55 -4.32
CA ALA A 217 -16.39 14.47 -3.81
C ALA A 217 -17.05 15.85 -3.77
N LYS A 218 -16.36 16.86 -3.24
CA LYS A 218 -16.85 18.25 -3.19
C LYS A 218 -17.22 18.78 -4.58
N TYR A 219 -16.31 18.63 -5.55
CA TYR A 219 -16.54 19.17 -6.90
C TYR A 219 -17.53 18.32 -7.70
N LEU A 220 -17.54 17.01 -7.52
CA LEU A 220 -18.54 16.15 -8.15
C LEU A 220 -19.93 16.48 -7.63
N LEU A 221 -20.14 16.54 -6.31
CA LEU A 221 -21.42 16.91 -5.72
C LEU A 221 -21.88 18.31 -6.14
N ALA A 222 -20.96 19.28 -6.18
CA ALA A 222 -21.27 20.65 -6.60
C ALA A 222 -21.65 20.77 -8.09
N THR A 223 -21.14 19.87 -8.94
CA THR A 223 -21.34 19.97 -10.40
C THR A 223 -22.33 18.94 -10.96
N SER A 224 -22.66 17.88 -10.23
CA SER A 224 -23.62 16.84 -10.64
C SER A 224 -24.79 16.65 -9.67
N GLY A 225 -24.63 17.01 -8.40
CA GLY A 225 -25.59 16.69 -7.34
C GLY A 225 -25.55 15.25 -6.85
N SER A 226 -24.55 14.45 -7.27
CA SER A 226 -24.37 13.04 -6.91
C SER A 226 -22.89 12.72 -6.64
N LEU A 227 -22.62 11.62 -5.94
CA LEU A 227 -21.27 11.05 -5.79
C LEU A 227 -21.06 9.79 -6.65
N GLU A 228 -22.00 9.49 -7.55
CA GLU A 228 -21.89 8.34 -8.43
C GLU A 228 -20.57 8.32 -9.22
N GLY A 229 -19.86 7.19 -9.16
CA GLY A 229 -18.58 6.98 -9.83
C GLY A 229 -17.37 7.54 -9.07
N LEU A 230 -17.54 8.20 -7.93
CA LEU A 230 -16.43 8.73 -7.11
C LEU A 230 -15.36 7.67 -6.82
N GLU A 231 -15.74 6.41 -6.61
CA GLU A 231 -14.81 5.32 -6.30
C GLU A 231 -13.80 5.02 -7.41
N TYR A 232 -14.05 5.48 -8.63
CA TYR A 232 -13.21 5.28 -9.81
C TYR A 232 -12.66 6.60 -10.39
N LYS A 233 -12.84 7.73 -9.69
CA LYS A 233 -12.40 9.06 -10.17
C LYS A 233 -10.89 9.29 -10.07
N LEU A 234 -10.17 8.54 -9.23
CA LEU A 234 -8.72 8.58 -9.12
C LEU A 234 -8.17 7.16 -9.24
N HIS A 235 -7.46 6.90 -10.33
CA HIS A 235 -6.88 5.61 -10.70
C HIS A 235 -5.38 5.63 -10.43
N ASP A 236 -4.87 4.56 -9.83
CA ASP A 236 -3.46 4.42 -9.52
C ASP A 236 -2.65 3.95 -10.74
N PHE A 237 -1.76 4.81 -11.24
CA PHE A 237 -0.78 4.56 -12.30
C PHE A 237 0.66 4.45 -11.78
N GLY A 238 0.83 4.24 -10.47
CA GLY A 238 2.09 4.45 -9.78
C GLY A 238 3.09 3.30 -9.84
N TYR A 239 2.72 2.12 -10.35
CA TYR A 239 3.55 0.92 -10.26
C TYR A 239 5.00 1.14 -10.74
N ARG A 240 5.19 1.73 -11.93
CA ARG A 240 6.54 1.98 -12.47
C ARG A 240 7.28 3.15 -11.81
N GLY A 241 6.55 3.99 -11.06
CA GLY A 241 7.08 5.21 -10.45
C GLY A 241 7.52 5.07 -9.00
N VAL A 242 7.34 3.90 -8.39
CA VAL A 242 7.76 3.64 -7.01
C VAL A 242 9.17 3.05 -6.91
N SER A 243 9.77 3.15 -5.72
CA SER A 243 11.15 2.72 -5.46
C SER A 243 11.38 1.21 -5.38
N SER A 244 10.35 0.38 -5.23
CA SER A 244 10.48 -1.09 -5.16
C SER A 244 9.17 -1.82 -5.41
N GLN A 245 9.24 -3.13 -5.65
CA GLN A 245 8.06 -4.01 -5.77
C GLN A 245 7.24 -4.06 -4.49
N GLU A 246 7.89 -4.05 -3.33
CA GLU A 246 7.20 -4.03 -2.05
C GLU A 246 6.50 -2.69 -1.82
N THR A 247 7.17 -1.58 -2.15
CA THR A 247 6.57 -0.24 -2.15
C THR A 247 5.32 -0.19 -3.02
N ALA A 248 5.35 -0.80 -4.21
CA ALA A 248 4.20 -0.86 -5.11
C ALA A 248 3.00 -1.53 -4.46
N GLY A 249 3.20 -2.71 -3.85
CA GLY A 249 2.15 -3.43 -3.15
C GLY A 249 1.56 -2.63 -1.99
N ILE A 250 2.42 -2.06 -1.15
CA ILE A 250 1.99 -1.31 0.04
C ILE A 250 1.23 -0.04 -0.39
N GLY A 251 1.79 0.74 -1.32
CA GLY A 251 1.24 2.00 -1.79
C GLY A 251 -0.10 1.80 -2.49
N ALA A 252 -0.19 0.87 -3.43
CA ALA A 252 -1.45 0.56 -4.11
C ALA A 252 -2.53 0.06 -3.14
N SER A 253 -2.15 -0.76 -2.16
CA SER A 253 -3.11 -1.19 -1.13
C SER A 253 -3.64 -0.03 -0.29
N ALA A 254 -2.79 0.95 0.02
CA ALA A 254 -3.18 2.15 0.77
C ALA A 254 -4.08 3.08 -0.04
N HIS A 255 -3.84 3.23 -1.36
CA HIS A 255 -4.74 3.95 -2.25
C HIS A 255 -6.13 3.29 -2.33
N LEU A 256 -6.15 1.95 -2.43
CA LEU A 256 -7.38 1.17 -2.50
C LEU A 256 -8.24 1.25 -1.23
N VAL A 257 -7.74 1.78 -0.11
CA VAL A 257 -8.59 2.13 1.04
C VAL A 257 -9.66 3.13 0.64
N ASN A 258 -9.36 4.02 -0.31
CA ASN A 258 -10.23 5.12 -0.70
C ASN A 258 -10.91 4.90 -2.07
N PHE A 259 -10.22 4.26 -3.01
CA PHE A 259 -10.70 4.07 -4.39
C PHE A 259 -10.72 2.59 -4.80
N LYS A 260 -11.24 2.33 -6.00
CA LYS A 260 -11.37 0.99 -6.57
C LYS A 260 -10.63 0.82 -7.91
N GLY A 261 -10.01 1.88 -8.46
CA GLY A 261 -9.23 1.83 -9.70
C GLY A 261 -7.73 1.71 -9.46
N THR A 262 -7.05 0.70 -10.02
CA THR A 262 -5.59 0.60 -9.97
C THR A 262 -5.03 -0.25 -11.11
N ASP A 263 -3.89 0.16 -11.67
CA ASP A 263 -3.04 -0.66 -12.55
C ASP A 263 -1.84 -1.26 -11.80
N THR A 264 -1.67 -0.91 -10.51
CA THR A 264 -0.62 -1.44 -9.65
C THR A 264 -1.05 -2.77 -9.05
N VAL A 265 -0.99 -3.83 -9.86
CA VAL A 265 -1.46 -5.20 -9.53
C VAL A 265 -0.90 -5.73 -8.20
N ALA A 266 0.32 -5.33 -7.81
CA ALA A 266 0.95 -5.73 -6.55
C ALA A 266 0.06 -5.48 -5.31
N GLY A 267 -0.76 -4.42 -5.33
CA GLY A 267 -1.67 -4.08 -4.22
C GLY A 267 -2.75 -5.13 -3.99
N ILE A 268 -3.24 -5.76 -5.06
CA ILE A 268 -4.28 -6.81 -4.99
C ILE A 268 -3.74 -8.03 -4.22
N ALA A 269 -2.52 -8.47 -4.56
CA ALA A 269 -1.89 -9.61 -3.91
C ALA A 269 -1.60 -9.35 -2.41
N LEU A 270 -1.14 -8.14 -2.08
CA LEU A 270 -0.89 -7.75 -0.69
C LEU A 270 -2.18 -7.77 0.12
N ILE A 271 -3.25 -7.14 -0.37
CA ILE A 271 -4.55 -7.12 0.32
C ILE A 271 -5.06 -8.54 0.53
N LYS A 272 -5.06 -9.37 -0.52
CA LYS A 272 -5.53 -10.76 -0.42
C LYS A 272 -4.78 -11.56 0.64
N LYS A 273 -3.47 -11.36 0.77
CA LYS A 273 -2.62 -12.12 1.70
C LYS A 273 -2.73 -11.63 3.14
N TYR A 274 -2.85 -10.32 3.37
CA TYR A 274 -2.69 -9.73 4.71
C TYR A 274 -3.97 -9.17 5.32
N TYR A 275 -5.02 -8.95 4.53
CA TYR A 275 -6.27 -8.34 4.98
C TYR A 275 -7.52 -9.14 4.56
N GLY A 276 -7.57 -9.53 3.28
CA GLY A 276 -8.74 -10.18 2.68
C GLY A 276 -9.89 -9.21 2.38
N THR A 277 -10.70 -9.56 1.39
CA THR A 277 -11.94 -8.88 1.00
C THR A 277 -13.04 -9.91 0.82
N LYS A 278 -14.29 -9.51 1.01
CA LYS A 278 -15.47 -10.30 0.63
C LYS A 278 -15.54 -10.50 -0.88
N ASP A 279 -15.27 -9.43 -1.63
CA ASP A 279 -15.19 -9.48 -3.09
C ASP A 279 -13.90 -10.21 -3.52
N PRO A 280 -13.87 -10.85 -4.72
CA PRO A 280 -12.69 -11.59 -5.20
C PRO A 280 -11.41 -10.75 -5.27
N VAL A 281 -11.55 -9.45 -5.57
CA VAL A 281 -10.46 -8.49 -5.65
C VAL A 281 -10.86 -7.13 -5.07
N PRO A 282 -9.92 -6.37 -4.48
CA PRO A 282 -10.19 -5.05 -3.92
C PRO A 282 -10.25 -3.94 -4.97
N GLY A 283 -9.61 -4.11 -6.13
CA GLY A 283 -9.45 -3.10 -7.16
C GLY A 283 -9.62 -3.67 -8.57
N TYR A 284 -9.94 -2.78 -9.50
CA TYR A 284 -10.35 -3.07 -10.86
C TYR A 284 -9.59 -2.17 -11.85
N SER A 285 -9.50 -2.62 -13.09
CA SER A 285 -9.03 -1.82 -14.22
C SER A 285 -9.84 -2.14 -15.48
N ILE A 286 -9.55 -1.44 -16.56
CA ILE A 286 -10.15 -1.58 -17.88
C ILE A 286 -9.03 -1.69 -18.93
N PRO A 287 -9.31 -2.22 -20.13
CA PRO A 287 -8.37 -2.13 -21.24
C PRO A 287 -7.95 -0.68 -21.51
N ALA A 288 -6.65 -0.46 -21.70
CA ALA A 288 -6.09 0.84 -22.00
C ALA A 288 -4.92 0.72 -22.98
N ALA A 289 -4.78 1.72 -23.86
CA ALA A 289 -3.63 1.87 -24.72
C ALA A 289 -2.48 2.60 -24.00
N GLU A 290 -1.26 2.35 -24.45
CA GLU A 290 -0.08 3.17 -24.18
C GLU A 290 0.57 3.63 -25.49
N HIS A 291 1.50 4.60 -25.44
CA HIS A 291 2.08 5.20 -26.65
C HIS A 291 2.69 4.15 -27.59
N SER A 292 3.29 3.07 -27.08
CA SER A 292 3.86 2.01 -27.92
C SER A 292 2.80 1.36 -28.83
N THR A 293 1.61 1.07 -28.29
CA THR A 293 0.50 0.42 -29.02
C THR A 293 -0.13 1.32 -30.09
N ILE A 294 0.05 2.64 -29.98
CA ILE A 294 -0.38 3.61 -31.00
C ILE A 294 0.74 3.81 -32.03
N THR A 295 1.92 4.18 -31.56
CA THR A 295 3.06 4.57 -32.41
C THR A 295 3.64 3.42 -33.24
N ALA A 296 3.43 2.17 -32.83
CA ALA A 296 3.80 0.98 -33.60
C ALA A 296 3.13 0.91 -34.99
N TRP A 297 2.00 1.60 -35.19
CA TRP A 297 1.33 1.70 -36.48
C TRP A 297 2.00 2.73 -37.42
N GLY A 298 2.87 3.59 -36.87
CA GLY A 298 3.41 4.75 -37.58
C GLY A 298 2.46 5.94 -37.54
N LYS A 299 3.02 7.15 -37.67
CA LYS A 299 2.29 8.40 -37.47
C LYS A 299 1.09 8.56 -38.41
N ASP A 300 1.24 8.18 -39.66
CA ASP A 300 0.20 8.30 -40.68
C ASP A 300 -0.97 7.32 -40.46
N HIS A 301 -0.84 6.39 -39.51
CA HIS A 301 -1.80 5.34 -39.16
C HIS A 301 -2.32 5.44 -37.72
N GLU A 302 -2.21 6.61 -37.07
CA GLU A 302 -2.77 6.83 -35.73
C GLU A 302 -4.29 6.52 -35.69
N LYS A 303 -5.03 6.93 -36.73
CA LYS A 303 -6.45 6.60 -36.91
C LYS A 303 -6.68 5.07 -36.93
N ASP A 304 -5.84 4.33 -37.64
CA ASP A 304 -6.00 2.88 -37.78
C ASP A 304 -5.75 2.16 -36.45
N ALA A 305 -4.76 2.63 -35.67
CA ALA A 305 -4.53 2.16 -34.31
C ALA A 305 -5.74 2.40 -33.40
N PHE A 306 -6.30 3.61 -33.45
CA PHE A 306 -7.48 4.00 -32.69
C PHE A 306 -8.70 3.14 -33.04
N GLU A 307 -9.00 3.00 -34.33
CA GLU A 307 -10.09 2.17 -34.86
C GLU A 307 -9.95 0.70 -34.44
N HIS A 308 -8.74 0.15 -34.56
CA HIS A 308 -8.44 -1.21 -34.15
C HIS A 308 -8.77 -1.42 -32.67
N ILE A 309 -8.23 -0.58 -31.79
CA ILE A 309 -8.35 -0.74 -30.33
C ILE A 309 -9.81 -0.64 -29.87
N VAL A 310 -10.55 0.38 -30.32
CA VAL A 310 -11.95 0.56 -29.89
C VAL A 310 -12.88 -0.53 -30.44
N THR A 311 -12.50 -1.16 -31.55
CA THR A 311 -13.20 -2.32 -32.12
C THR A 311 -12.92 -3.59 -31.32
N GLN A 312 -11.65 -3.84 -30.96
CA GLN A 312 -11.27 -4.97 -30.09
C GLN A 312 -11.98 -4.91 -28.74
N PHE A 313 -12.05 -3.71 -28.14
CA PHE A 313 -12.68 -3.47 -26.85
C PHE A 313 -14.03 -2.74 -26.99
N SER A 314 -14.88 -3.19 -27.92
CA SER A 314 -16.16 -2.54 -28.25
C SER A 314 -17.22 -2.58 -27.13
N SER A 315 -17.14 -3.57 -26.24
CA SER A 315 -18.18 -3.87 -25.26
C SER A 315 -17.79 -3.56 -23.80
N VAL A 316 -16.62 -2.95 -23.60
CA VAL A 316 -16.11 -2.52 -22.27
C VAL A 316 -15.61 -1.08 -22.35
N PRO A 317 -15.47 -0.35 -21.22
CA PRO A 317 -14.79 0.93 -21.24
C PRO A 317 -13.36 0.72 -21.75
N VAL A 318 -12.87 1.64 -22.58
CA VAL A 318 -11.51 1.57 -23.11
C VAL A 318 -10.85 2.94 -23.06
N SER A 319 -9.67 3.01 -22.46
CA SER A 319 -8.86 4.24 -22.42
C SER A 319 -7.89 4.27 -23.58
N VAL A 320 -7.86 5.35 -24.36
CA VAL A 320 -6.94 5.48 -25.50
C VAL A 320 -6.13 6.77 -25.36
N VAL A 321 -4.81 6.61 -25.18
CA VAL A 321 -3.88 7.73 -25.20
C VAL A 321 -3.89 8.38 -26.57
N SER A 322 -4.17 9.69 -26.59
CA SER A 322 -4.49 10.42 -27.81
C SER A 322 -3.55 11.59 -28.09
N ASP A 323 -2.39 11.64 -27.42
CA ASP A 323 -1.42 12.73 -27.54
C ASP A 323 -0.06 12.28 -28.12
N SER A 324 -0.03 11.12 -28.79
CA SER A 324 1.21 10.60 -29.40
C SER A 324 1.84 11.60 -30.38
N TYR A 325 1.01 12.40 -31.07
CA TYR A 325 1.47 13.44 -31.99
C TYR A 325 0.81 14.80 -31.75
N ASP A 326 -0.53 14.87 -31.77
CA ASP A 326 -1.29 16.09 -31.51
C ASP A 326 -2.67 15.76 -30.92
N ILE A 327 -2.82 16.01 -29.61
CA ILE A 327 -4.05 15.73 -28.86
C ILE A 327 -5.28 16.48 -29.41
N TYR A 328 -5.09 17.67 -29.96
CA TYR A 328 -6.20 18.49 -30.45
C TYR A 328 -6.69 17.97 -31.79
N ASN A 329 -5.77 17.62 -32.70
CA ASN A 329 -6.11 16.95 -33.95
C ASN A 329 -6.78 15.59 -33.72
N ALA A 330 -6.22 14.77 -32.81
CA ALA A 330 -6.80 13.48 -32.45
C ALA A 330 -8.24 13.62 -31.94
N CYS A 331 -8.52 14.59 -31.06
CA CYS A 331 -9.88 14.84 -30.56
C CYS A 331 -10.82 15.41 -31.63
N GLU A 332 -10.37 16.39 -32.42
CA GLU A 332 -11.25 17.12 -33.35
C GLU A 332 -11.51 16.35 -34.64
N LYS A 333 -10.46 15.82 -35.26
CA LYS A 333 -10.47 15.23 -36.60
C LYS A 333 -10.60 13.72 -36.56
N ILE A 334 -9.80 13.04 -35.74
CA ILE A 334 -9.83 11.58 -35.72
C ILE A 334 -11.07 11.09 -34.95
N TRP A 335 -11.18 11.39 -33.66
CA TRP A 335 -12.33 10.98 -32.85
C TRP A 335 -13.60 11.75 -33.21
N GLY A 336 -13.47 13.05 -33.48
CA GLY A 336 -14.58 13.95 -33.73
C GLY A 336 -15.14 13.93 -35.16
N GLU A 337 -14.43 13.35 -36.12
CA GLU A 337 -14.88 13.25 -37.52
C GLU A 337 -14.74 11.80 -38.02
N ASP A 338 -13.52 11.33 -38.30
CA ASP A 338 -13.27 10.07 -39.01
C ASP A 338 -13.87 8.84 -38.30
N LEU A 339 -13.59 8.70 -37.00
CA LEU A 339 -14.02 7.57 -36.18
C LEU A 339 -15.28 7.87 -35.36
N ARG A 340 -15.89 9.04 -35.54
CA ARG A 340 -17.04 9.49 -34.73
C ARG A 340 -18.17 8.45 -34.74
N HIS A 341 -18.41 7.82 -35.88
CA HIS A 341 -19.45 6.80 -36.06
C HIS A 341 -19.27 5.56 -35.15
N LEU A 342 -18.01 5.17 -34.88
CA LEU A 342 -17.69 4.08 -33.93
C LEU A 342 -17.89 4.51 -32.49
N ILE A 343 -17.77 5.80 -32.17
CA ILE A 343 -17.88 6.31 -30.80
C ILE A 343 -19.33 6.52 -30.40
N VAL A 344 -20.15 7.11 -31.28
CA VAL A 344 -21.58 7.34 -31.00
C VAL A 344 -22.41 6.06 -30.89
N SER A 345 -21.91 4.95 -31.44
CA SER A 345 -22.56 3.63 -31.38
C SER A 345 -22.21 2.84 -30.12
N ARG A 346 -21.27 3.31 -29.29
CA ARG A 346 -20.86 2.59 -28.07
C ARG A 346 -21.95 2.65 -26.99
N SER A 347 -21.99 1.61 -26.16
CA SER A 347 -22.85 1.57 -24.99
C SER A 347 -22.42 2.63 -23.96
N PRO A 348 -23.36 3.25 -23.22
CA PRO A 348 -23.06 4.00 -21.98
C PRO A 348 -22.21 3.23 -20.96
N LYS A 349 -22.26 1.89 -20.98
CA LYS A 349 -21.46 1.03 -20.09
C LYS A 349 -20.06 0.72 -20.63
N ALA A 350 -19.78 1.11 -21.87
CA ALA A 350 -18.53 0.84 -22.57
C ALA A 350 -17.97 2.13 -23.23
N PRO A 351 -17.83 3.24 -22.49
CA PRO A 351 -17.39 4.50 -23.09
C PRO A 351 -15.97 4.41 -23.65
N LEU A 352 -15.72 5.18 -24.71
CA LEU A 352 -14.35 5.60 -25.01
C LEU A 352 -13.92 6.60 -23.94
N ILE A 353 -12.73 6.40 -23.37
CA ILE A 353 -12.11 7.33 -22.43
C ILE A 353 -10.86 7.90 -23.11
N ILE A 354 -10.93 9.14 -23.58
CA ILE A 354 -9.81 9.81 -24.22
C ILE A 354 -8.80 10.21 -23.16
N ARG A 355 -7.51 9.91 -23.39
CA ARG A 355 -6.43 10.21 -22.46
C ARG A 355 -5.41 11.19 -23.07
N PRO A 356 -5.42 12.47 -22.67
CA PRO A 356 -4.24 13.33 -22.75
C PRO A 356 -3.17 12.91 -21.72
N ASP A 357 -1.88 13.03 -22.09
CA ASP A 357 -0.74 12.61 -21.24
C ASP A 357 0.46 13.58 -21.31
N SER A 358 0.24 14.82 -21.76
CA SER A 358 1.28 15.86 -21.86
C SER A 358 0.67 17.26 -21.89
N GLY A 359 1.52 18.28 -21.66
CA GLY A 359 1.13 19.70 -21.64
C GLY A 359 0.74 20.22 -20.25
N ASN A 360 0.21 21.45 -20.18
CA ASN A 360 -0.34 21.96 -18.92
C ASN A 360 -1.64 21.19 -18.60
N PRO A 361 -1.77 20.52 -17.44
CA PRO A 361 -2.91 19.64 -17.18
C PRO A 361 -4.27 20.34 -17.21
N LEU A 362 -4.38 21.55 -16.65
CA LEU A 362 -5.63 22.30 -16.63
C LEU A 362 -6.02 22.76 -18.03
N ASP A 363 -5.10 23.42 -18.73
CA ASP A 363 -5.38 23.99 -20.05
C ASP A 363 -5.72 22.91 -21.07
N THR A 364 -5.00 21.78 -21.00
CA THR A 364 -5.21 20.63 -21.88
C THR A 364 -6.59 20.01 -21.64
N VAL A 365 -6.97 19.76 -20.39
CA VAL A 365 -8.29 19.21 -20.05
C VAL A 365 -9.41 20.12 -20.54
N LEU A 366 -9.31 21.44 -20.30
CA LEU A 366 -10.33 22.40 -20.75
C LEU A 366 -10.46 22.42 -22.27
N LYS A 367 -9.33 22.50 -22.99
CA LYS A 367 -9.33 22.55 -24.45
C LYS A 367 -9.83 21.24 -25.09
N VAL A 368 -9.49 20.08 -24.52
CA VAL A 368 -10.04 18.79 -24.94
C VAL A 368 -11.56 18.76 -24.75
N LEU A 369 -12.06 19.15 -23.57
CA LEU A 369 -13.50 19.20 -23.32
C LEU A 369 -14.23 20.16 -24.27
N GLU A 370 -13.65 21.32 -24.56
CA GLU A 370 -14.20 22.27 -25.53
C GLU A 370 -14.28 21.71 -26.95
N ILE A 371 -13.23 21.04 -27.42
CA ILE A 371 -13.23 20.37 -28.73
C ILE A 371 -14.32 19.30 -28.76
N LEU A 372 -14.31 18.38 -27.79
CA LEU A 372 -15.31 17.31 -27.73
C LEU A 372 -16.73 17.86 -27.61
N GLY A 373 -16.92 18.95 -26.87
CA GLY A 373 -18.20 19.63 -26.74
C GLY A 373 -18.74 20.25 -28.03
N LYS A 374 -17.86 20.56 -28.99
CA LYS A 374 -18.25 21.00 -30.34
C LYS A 374 -18.54 19.84 -31.28
N LYS A 375 -17.89 18.68 -31.09
CA LYS A 375 -17.99 17.51 -31.98
C LYS A 375 -19.06 16.49 -31.57
N PHE A 376 -19.41 16.47 -30.28
CA PHE A 376 -20.38 15.55 -29.68
C PHE A 376 -21.52 16.30 -28.99
N PRO A 377 -22.75 15.74 -28.94
CA PRO A 377 -23.89 16.43 -28.37
C PRO A 377 -23.76 16.56 -26.84
N VAL A 378 -23.54 17.77 -26.35
CA VAL A 378 -23.46 18.06 -24.92
C VAL A 378 -24.85 18.29 -24.36
N VAL A 379 -25.09 17.80 -23.15
CA VAL A 379 -26.28 18.13 -22.35
C VAL A 379 -25.89 18.99 -21.16
N GLU A 380 -26.82 19.80 -20.68
CA GLU A 380 -26.70 20.48 -19.39
C GLU A 380 -27.42 19.65 -18.32
N ASN A 381 -26.74 19.30 -17.24
CA ASN A 381 -27.34 18.54 -16.14
C ASN A 381 -28.19 19.44 -15.23
N ALA A 382 -28.85 18.84 -14.24
CA ALA A 382 -29.73 19.57 -13.30
C ALA A 382 -29.01 20.63 -12.43
N LYS A 383 -27.68 20.66 -12.43
CA LYS A 383 -26.86 21.67 -11.73
C LYS A 383 -26.36 22.79 -12.65
N GLY A 384 -26.72 22.77 -13.93
CA GLY A 384 -26.31 23.78 -14.91
C GLY A 384 -24.89 23.57 -15.45
N TYR A 385 -24.39 22.33 -15.46
CA TYR A 385 -23.05 21.99 -15.96
C TYR A 385 -23.13 21.10 -17.21
N LYS A 386 -22.21 21.34 -18.14
CA LYS A 386 -22.04 20.59 -19.38
C LYS A 386 -21.57 19.16 -19.09
N VAL A 387 -22.23 18.19 -19.72
CA VAL A 387 -21.93 16.75 -19.65
C VAL A 387 -21.84 16.19 -21.07
N LEU A 388 -20.74 15.51 -21.35
CA LEU A 388 -20.53 14.76 -22.59
C LEU A 388 -21.50 13.58 -22.67
N PRO A 389 -21.85 13.11 -23.89
CA PRO A 389 -22.65 11.89 -24.05
C PRO A 389 -22.06 10.71 -23.27
N PRO A 390 -22.88 9.80 -22.74
CA PRO A 390 -22.42 8.77 -21.81
C PRO A 390 -21.41 7.77 -22.39
N TYR A 391 -21.26 7.71 -23.72
CA TYR A 391 -20.32 6.85 -24.42
C TYR A 391 -18.92 7.46 -24.62
N ILE A 392 -18.68 8.70 -24.15
CA ILE A 392 -17.37 9.36 -24.24
C ILE A 392 -17.02 10.11 -22.96
N ARG A 393 -15.82 9.86 -22.44
CA ARG A 393 -15.27 10.49 -21.23
C ARG A 393 -13.80 10.83 -21.44
N VAL A 394 -13.20 11.50 -20.45
CA VAL A 394 -11.77 11.86 -20.45
C VAL A 394 -11.11 11.31 -19.20
N ILE A 395 -9.84 10.90 -19.32
CA ILE A 395 -8.95 10.64 -18.19
C ILE A 395 -7.67 11.47 -18.30
N GLN A 396 -7.40 12.33 -17.32
CA GLN A 396 -6.12 13.05 -17.24
C GLN A 396 -5.13 12.20 -16.43
N GLY A 397 -4.09 11.67 -17.06
CA GLY A 397 -3.11 10.78 -16.42
C GLY A 397 -1.76 11.44 -16.09
N ASP A 398 -1.45 12.56 -16.74
CA ASP A 398 -0.17 13.26 -16.59
C ASP A 398 -0.24 14.43 -15.59
N GLY A 399 0.85 14.67 -14.88
CA GLY A 399 0.99 15.81 -13.97
C GLY A 399 -0.02 15.87 -12.81
N VAL A 400 -0.75 14.79 -12.52
CA VAL A 400 -1.78 14.79 -11.46
C VAL A 400 -1.15 14.55 -10.09
N ASP A 401 -1.15 15.59 -9.26
CA ASP A 401 -0.98 15.52 -7.81
C ASP A 401 -2.16 16.20 -7.11
N ILE A 402 -2.17 16.23 -5.77
CA ILE A 402 -3.29 16.82 -5.02
C ILE A 402 -3.57 18.29 -5.35
N ASN A 403 -2.55 19.07 -5.71
CA ASN A 403 -2.69 20.49 -6.03
C ASN A 403 -3.20 20.68 -7.47
N THR A 404 -2.61 19.98 -8.43
CA THR A 404 -3.05 20.07 -9.83
C THR A 404 -4.44 19.45 -10.00
N LEU A 405 -4.78 18.39 -9.27
CA LEU A 405 -6.15 17.86 -9.19
C LEU A 405 -7.15 18.95 -8.77
N GLN A 406 -6.84 19.67 -7.69
CA GLN A 406 -7.66 20.78 -7.19
C GLN A 406 -7.78 21.92 -8.22
N GLU A 407 -6.71 22.24 -8.94
CA GLU A 407 -6.71 23.26 -9.98
C GLU A 407 -7.57 22.85 -11.17
N ILE A 408 -7.47 21.59 -11.63
CA ILE A 408 -8.24 21.08 -12.76
C ILE A 408 -9.74 21.11 -12.44
N VAL A 409 -10.17 20.55 -11.30
CA VAL A 409 -11.61 20.49 -10.98
C VAL A 409 -12.22 21.87 -10.71
N GLU A 410 -11.45 22.82 -10.15
CA GLU A 410 -11.88 24.21 -10.00
C GLU A 410 -11.99 24.91 -11.36
N GLY A 411 -11.01 24.70 -12.25
CA GLY A 411 -11.04 25.24 -13.61
C GLY A 411 -12.20 24.69 -14.43
N MET A 412 -12.48 23.39 -14.34
CA MET A 412 -13.64 22.75 -14.95
C MET A 412 -14.94 23.37 -14.44
N LYS A 413 -15.09 23.51 -13.11
CA LYS A 413 -16.25 24.14 -12.49
C LYS A 413 -16.46 25.57 -13.00
N LYS A 414 -15.41 26.39 -13.03
CA LYS A 414 -15.47 27.78 -13.55
C LYS A 414 -15.93 27.83 -15.01
N ASN A 415 -15.51 26.87 -15.82
CA ASN A 415 -15.88 26.76 -17.24
C ASN A 415 -17.16 25.95 -17.49
N LYS A 416 -17.97 25.70 -16.45
CA LYS A 416 -19.26 25.00 -16.51
C LYS A 416 -19.15 23.57 -17.06
N TRP A 417 -18.05 22.88 -16.82
CA TRP A 417 -17.90 21.45 -17.10
C TRP A 417 -18.14 20.64 -15.83
N SER A 418 -19.01 19.62 -15.92
CA SER A 418 -19.23 18.71 -14.81
C SER A 418 -18.01 17.81 -14.59
N ILE A 419 -17.73 17.47 -13.32
CA ILE A 419 -16.68 16.50 -13.00
C ILE A 419 -17.08 15.08 -13.44
N GLU A 420 -18.35 14.83 -13.75
CA GLU A 420 -18.83 13.59 -14.36
C GLU A 420 -18.01 13.18 -15.60
N ASN A 421 -17.52 14.18 -16.36
CA ASN A 421 -16.81 13.99 -17.62
C ASN A 421 -15.40 13.42 -17.48
N VAL A 422 -14.74 13.67 -16.34
CA VAL A 422 -13.29 13.45 -16.18
C VAL A 422 -13.03 12.48 -15.03
N SER A 423 -12.11 11.56 -15.27
CA SER A 423 -11.41 10.77 -14.25
C SER A 423 -9.92 11.14 -14.26
N PHE A 424 -9.19 10.74 -13.24
CA PHE A 424 -7.78 11.10 -13.09
C PHE A 424 -6.95 9.84 -12.90
N GLY A 425 -5.80 9.77 -13.57
CA GLY A 425 -4.75 8.82 -13.26
C GLY A 425 -3.62 9.55 -12.53
N SER A 426 -3.08 8.97 -11.46
CA SER A 426 -1.91 9.54 -10.78
C SER A 426 -0.89 8.45 -10.45
N GLY A 427 0.36 8.70 -10.84
CA GLY A 427 1.46 7.77 -10.65
C GLY A 427 2.40 8.17 -9.52
N GLY A 428 3.55 8.73 -9.87
CA GLY A 428 4.60 9.09 -8.90
C GLY A 428 4.12 10.04 -7.79
N ALA A 429 3.21 10.97 -8.07
CA ALA A 429 2.68 11.86 -7.04
C ALA A 429 1.75 11.18 -6.03
N LEU A 430 1.06 10.11 -6.45
CA LEU A 430 0.19 9.32 -5.58
C LEU A 430 1.00 8.40 -4.66
N LEU A 431 2.02 7.72 -5.21
CA LEU A 431 2.71 6.63 -4.50
C LEU A 431 4.18 6.90 -4.11
N GLN A 432 4.85 7.89 -4.68
CA GLN A 432 6.31 8.09 -4.49
C GLN A 432 6.69 9.48 -3.96
N LYS A 433 6.02 10.56 -4.39
CA LYS A 433 6.31 11.96 -4.01
C LYS A 433 5.78 12.30 -2.62
N LEU A 434 6.07 11.43 -1.65
CA LEU A 434 5.61 11.49 -0.27
C LEU A 434 6.79 11.19 0.65
N THR A 435 6.86 11.88 1.78
CA THR A 435 7.90 11.67 2.79
C THR A 435 7.28 11.50 4.17
N ARG A 436 8.02 10.87 5.09
CA ARG A 436 7.63 10.71 6.49
C ARG A 436 7.24 12.05 7.15
N ASP A 437 7.93 13.11 6.77
CA ASP A 437 7.76 14.44 7.33
C ASP A 437 6.53 15.20 6.81
N LEU A 438 5.85 14.72 5.76
CA LEU A 438 4.59 15.31 5.29
C LEU A 438 3.53 15.34 6.40
N LEU A 439 3.46 14.26 7.18
CA LEU A 439 2.56 14.10 8.33
C LEU A 439 3.31 14.07 9.67
N ASN A 440 4.63 14.30 9.65
CA ASN A 440 5.52 14.21 10.80
C ASN A 440 5.35 12.90 11.61
N CYS A 441 5.20 11.77 10.90
CA CYS A 441 5.08 10.44 11.49
C CYS A 441 6.31 10.13 12.36
N SER A 442 6.11 9.85 13.64
CA SER A 442 7.21 9.76 14.60
C SER A 442 6.96 8.74 15.70
N PHE A 443 8.02 8.04 16.10
CA PHE A 443 8.03 7.11 17.22
C PHE A 443 8.90 7.62 18.36
N LYS A 444 8.45 7.55 19.61
CA LYS A 444 9.21 8.03 20.78
C LYS A 444 8.93 7.20 22.03
N CYS A 445 9.95 7.06 22.88
CA CYS A 445 9.76 6.62 24.26
C CYS A 445 9.06 7.72 25.06
N SER A 446 8.04 7.35 25.82
CA SER A 446 7.31 8.24 26.72
C SER A 446 7.28 7.76 28.17
N TYR A 447 7.57 6.48 28.42
CA TYR A 447 7.57 5.91 29.76
C TYR A 447 8.63 4.82 29.92
N VAL A 448 9.30 4.80 31.07
CA VAL A 448 10.24 3.73 31.46
C VAL A 448 9.97 3.29 32.89
N VAL A 449 10.37 2.06 33.22
CA VAL A 449 10.48 1.61 34.62
C VAL A 449 11.94 1.34 34.90
N THR A 450 12.52 2.07 35.85
CA THR A 450 13.92 1.94 36.28
C THR A 450 13.97 1.84 37.80
N ASN A 451 14.72 0.88 38.35
CA ASN A 451 14.73 0.57 39.78
C ASN A 451 13.32 0.33 40.37
N GLY A 452 12.42 -0.27 39.59
CA GLY A 452 11.03 -0.52 39.98
C GLY A 452 10.12 0.72 39.99
N LEU A 453 10.62 1.90 39.64
CA LEU A 453 9.85 3.15 39.61
C LEU A 453 9.51 3.53 38.17
N GLY A 454 8.23 3.83 37.94
CA GLY A 454 7.75 4.38 36.68
C GLY A 454 8.13 5.85 36.52
N VAL A 455 8.71 6.21 35.38
CA VAL A 455 9.14 7.58 35.07
C VAL A 455 8.57 8.01 33.73
N ASN A 456 7.90 9.16 33.73
CA ASN A 456 7.45 9.84 32.51
C ASN A 456 8.65 10.50 31.84
N VAL A 457 8.99 10.08 30.62
CA VAL A 457 10.11 10.64 29.84
C VAL A 457 9.59 11.37 28.61
N PHE A 458 10.32 12.39 28.15
CA PHE A 458 9.98 13.15 26.96
C PHE A 458 11.20 13.93 26.45
N LYS A 459 11.14 14.38 25.20
CA LYS A 459 12.06 15.40 24.66
C LYS A 459 11.32 16.71 24.45
N ASP A 460 12.00 17.83 24.69
CA ASP A 460 11.48 19.17 24.44
C ASP A 460 12.60 20.10 23.91
N PRO A 461 12.92 20.04 22.61
CA PRO A 461 14.02 20.81 22.05
C PRO A 461 13.72 22.31 22.07
N VAL A 462 14.58 23.11 22.72
CA VAL A 462 14.42 24.57 22.86
C VAL A 462 14.24 25.31 21.54
N ALA A 463 14.90 24.86 20.47
CA ALA A 463 14.86 25.50 19.15
C ALA A 463 13.67 25.07 18.27
N ASP A 464 12.88 24.06 18.69
CA ASP A 464 11.72 23.59 17.92
C ASP A 464 10.65 22.96 18.83
N PRO A 465 9.74 23.78 19.38
CA PRO A 465 8.66 23.29 20.24
C PRO A 465 7.71 22.29 19.57
N ASN A 466 7.64 22.25 18.22
CA ASN A 466 6.86 21.24 17.51
C ASN A 466 7.44 19.83 17.67
N LYS A 467 8.70 19.72 18.12
CA LYS A 467 9.35 18.44 18.39
C LYS A 467 9.16 17.92 19.81
N ARG A 468 8.43 18.65 20.67
CA ARG A 468 8.03 18.17 21.99
C ARG A 468 7.27 16.85 21.89
N SER A 469 7.67 15.83 22.66
CA SER A 469 6.96 14.54 22.70
C SER A 469 6.02 14.46 23.91
N LYS A 470 5.08 13.53 23.83
CA LYS A 470 4.15 13.19 24.91
C LYS A 470 4.87 12.51 26.08
N LYS A 471 4.23 12.51 27.25
CA LYS A 471 4.76 12.01 28.52
C LYS A 471 3.97 10.81 29.04
N GLY A 472 4.68 9.84 29.61
CA GLY A 472 4.10 8.72 30.36
C GLY A 472 3.35 7.70 29.51
N ARG A 473 2.53 6.89 30.19
CA ARG A 473 1.60 5.93 29.55
C ARG A 473 0.50 6.70 28.81
N LEU A 474 0.16 6.25 27.61
CA LEU A 474 -0.78 6.94 26.72
C LEU A 474 -2.01 6.08 26.46
N SER A 475 -3.14 6.75 26.24
CA SER A 475 -4.40 6.13 25.79
C SER A 475 -5.15 7.09 24.88
N LEU A 476 -5.98 6.57 23.97
CA LEU A 476 -6.74 7.36 23.01
C LEU A 476 -8.23 7.25 23.33
N HIS A 477 -8.93 8.37 23.42
CA HIS A 477 -10.34 8.39 23.84
C HIS A 477 -11.19 9.28 22.95
N ARG A 478 -12.52 9.13 23.07
CA ARG A 478 -13.48 10.08 22.52
C ARG A 478 -13.69 11.24 23.47
N THR A 479 -13.77 12.46 22.96
CA THR A 479 -14.25 13.60 23.74
C THR A 479 -15.79 13.58 23.82
N PRO A 480 -16.41 14.33 24.75
CA PRO A 480 -17.87 14.45 24.81
C PRO A 480 -18.52 14.95 23.51
N ASN A 481 -17.78 15.72 22.70
CA ASN A 481 -18.24 16.24 21.41
C ASN A 481 -18.02 15.25 20.24
N GLY A 482 -17.45 14.06 20.51
CA GLY A 482 -17.18 13.03 19.51
C GLY A 482 -15.80 13.11 18.85
N ASP A 483 -14.97 14.09 19.19
CA ASP A 483 -13.58 14.21 18.72
C ASP A 483 -12.66 13.19 19.42
N PHE A 484 -11.35 13.29 19.16
CA PHE A 484 -10.34 12.42 19.76
C PHE A 484 -9.42 13.19 20.70
N VAL A 485 -9.02 12.53 21.79
CA VAL A 485 -8.00 13.05 22.71
C VAL A 485 -7.05 11.95 23.15
N THR A 486 -5.76 12.25 23.14
CA THR A 486 -4.73 11.40 23.75
C THR A 486 -4.51 11.86 25.18
N LEU A 487 -4.81 10.99 26.14
CA LEU A 487 -4.50 11.22 27.54
C LEU A 487 -3.07 10.75 27.82
N GLU A 488 -2.30 11.62 28.46
CA GLU A 488 -0.89 11.40 28.82
C GLU A 488 -0.76 11.02 30.30
N GLU A 489 0.45 10.61 30.72
CA GLU A 489 0.80 10.40 32.13
C GLU A 489 -0.09 9.37 32.86
N GLY A 490 -0.63 8.39 32.11
CA GLY A 490 -1.51 7.36 32.68
C GLY A 490 -2.91 7.83 33.03
N LYS A 491 -3.31 9.06 32.67
CA LYS A 491 -4.63 9.62 33.01
C LYS A 491 -5.82 8.86 32.40
N GLY A 492 -5.58 7.97 31.44
CA GLY A 492 -6.60 7.03 30.97
C GLY A 492 -7.12 6.09 32.07
N ASP A 493 -6.29 5.79 33.07
CA ASP A 493 -6.67 4.93 34.21
C ASP A 493 -7.69 5.62 35.14
N LEU A 494 -7.95 6.93 34.97
CA LEU A 494 -9.00 7.66 35.67
C LEU A 494 -10.41 7.40 35.09
N GLU A 495 -10.49 6.79 33.90
CA GLU A 495 -11.73 6.42 33.21
C GLU A 495 -12.70 7.60 32.91
N GLU A 496 -12.23 8.85 32.98
CA GLU A 496 -13.04 10.06 32.76
C GLU A 496 -13.54 10.23 31.31
N TYR A 497 -12.86 9.61 30.33
CA TYR A 497 -13.16 9.74 28.89
C TYR A 497 -13.66 8.43 28.27
N GLY A 498 -14.12 7.49 29.11
CA GLY A 498 -14.59 6.18 28.67
C GLY A 498 -13.45 5.23 28.32
N HIS A 499 -13.67 4.37 27.32
CA HIS A 499 -12.75 3.28 26.99
C HIS A 499 -11.61 3.75 26.07
N ASP A 500 -10.41 3.20 26.31
CA ASP A 500 -9.27 3.35 25.42
C ASP A 500 -9.57 2.70 24.05
N LEU A 501 -9.35 3.45 22.99
CA LEU A 501 -9.54 3.05 21.59
C LEU A 501 -8.33 2.25 21.05
N LEU A 502 -7.22 2.18 21.79
CA LEU A 502 -6.10 1.33 21.45
C LEU A 502 -6.38 -0.12 21.85
N HIS A 503 -6.35 -1.03 20.88
CA HIS A 503 -6.52 -2.47 21.12
C HIS A 503 -5.20 -3.20 21.00
N THR A 504 -4.95 -4.21 21.85
CA THR A 504 -3.82 -5.13 21.66
C THR A 504 -3.95 -5.85 20.32
N VAL A 505 -3.05 -5.53 19.38
CA VAL A 505 -3.00 -6.12 18.03
C VAL A 505 -1.88 -7.13 17.89
N PHE A 506 -0.85 -7.04 18.75
CA PHE A 506 0.26 -7.99 18.78
C PHE A 506 0.70 -8.23 20.22
N LYS A 507 0.99 -9.48 20.58
CA LYS A 507 1.55 -9.84 21.88
C LYS A 507 2.39 -11.10 21.78
N ASN A 508 3.62 -11.05 22.27
CA ASN A 508 4.52 -12.21 22.41
C ASN A 508 4.62 -13.05 21.12
N GLY A 509 4.89 -12.39 19.98
CA GLY A 509 5.03 -13.04 18.67
C GLY A 509 3.72 -13.39 17.97
N LYS A 510 2.55 -13.07 18.52
CA LYS A 510 1.24 -13.41 17.95
C LYS A 510 0.45 -12.17 17.58
N VAL A 511 -0.19 -12.19 16.41
CA VAL A 511 -1.20 -11.19 16.03
C VAL A 511 -2.49 -11.52 16.77
N MET A 512 -2.98 -10.60 17.58
CA MET A 512 -4.11 -10.80 18.51
C MET A 512 -5.43 -10.28 17.95
N LYS A 513 -5.37 -9.29 17.06
CA LYS A 513 -6.53 -8.70 16.38
C LYS A 513 -6.15 -8.37 14.94
N SER A 514 -7.06 -8.61 14.01
CA SER A 514 -6.90 -8.28 12.61
C SER A 514 -8.17 -7.66 12.06
N TYR A 515 -8.03 -6.87 11.01
CA TYR A 515 -9.10 -6.19 10.31
C TYR A 515 -9.14 -6.67 8.85
N SER A 516 -10.33 -6.97 8.35
CA SER A 516 -10.54 -7.18 6.91
C SER A 516 -10.38 -5.86 6.15
N PHE A 517 -10.05 -5.93 4.86
CA PHE A 517 -9.92 -4.73 4.06
C PHE A 517 -11.26 -3.99 3.89
N ASP A 518 -12.39 -4.71 3.97
CA ASP A 518 -13.72 -4.12 3.95
C ASP A 518 -14.01 -3.29 5.21
N GLU A 519 -13.57 -3.75 6.39
CA GLU A 519 -13.64 -2.97 7.63
C GLU A 519 -12.75 -1.72 7.56
N VAL A 520 -11.53 -1.86 7.04
CA VAL A 520 -10.62 -0.72 6.83
C VAL A 520 -11.28 0.33 5.93
N ARG A 521 -11.83 -0.09 4.78
CA ARG A 521 -12.57 0.81 3.87
C ARG A 521 -13.77 1.45 4.54
N LYS A 522 -14.52 0.71 5.37
CA LYS A 522 -15.69 1.22 6.11
C LYS A 522 -15.27 2.32 7.10
N ASN A 523 -14.20 2.08 7.85
CA ASN A 523 -13.69 3.03 8.85
C ASN A 523 -13.17 4.31 8.20
N ALA A 524 -12.57 4.22 7.00
CA ALA A 524 -11.96 5.34 6.30
C ALA A 524 -12.92 6.16 5.42
N ARG A 525 -14.22 5.82 5.38
CA ARG A 525 -15.21 6.53 4.55
C ARG A 525 -15.23 8.03 4.85
N LEU A 526 -15.55 8.82 3.83
CA LEU A 526 -15.89 10.23 4.05
C LEU A 526 -17.22 10.28 4.81
N LYS A 527 -17.29 11.13 5.83
CA LYS A 527 -18.50 11.45 6.59
C LYS A 527 -19.27 12.54 5.87
N ASP A 528 -20.58 12.63 6.11
CA ASP A 528 -21.43 13.66 5.53
C ASP A 528 -20.97 15.08 5.91
N SER A 529 -20.49 15.26 7.15
CA SER A 529 -19.91 16.51 7.62
C SER A 529 -18.66 16.97 6.84
N GLU A 530 -17.98 16.04 6.15
CA GLU A 530 -16.83 16.35 5.29
C GLU A 530 -17.26 16.66 3.84
N LEU A 531 -18.52 16.40 3.50
CA LEU A 531 -19.13 16.66 2.20
C LEU A 531 -19.94 17.97 2.20
N GLU A 532 -20.36 18.44 3.37
CA GLU A 532 -21.07 19.72 3.52
C GLU A 532 -20.16 20.90 3.17
N VAL A 533 -20.57 21.63 2.13
CA VAL A 533 -19.94 22.88 1.74
C VAL A 533 -20.29 23.89 2.82
N ALA A 534 -19.31 24.33 3.62
CA ALA A 534 -19.50 25.50 4.46
C ALA A 534 -20.05 26.63 3.56
N PRO A 535 -21.24 27.20 3.86
CA PRO A 535 -21.79 28.27 3.05
C PRO A 535 -20.79 29.43 3.08
N HIS A 536 -20.28 29.80 1.90
CA HIS A 536 -19.45 30.98 1.72
C HIS A 536 -20.28 32.24 1.83
#